data_AF-A0A8T4NQD3-F1
#
_entry.id   AF-A0A8T4NQD3-F1
#
_cell.length_a   1.000
_cell.length_b   1.000
_cell.length_c   1.000
_cell.angle_alpha   90.00
_cell.angle_beta   90.00
_cell.angle_gamma   90.00
#
_symmetry.space_group_name_H-M   'P 1'
#
loop_
_entity.id
_entity.type
_entity.pdbx_description
1 polymer ?
#
loop_
_entity_poly.entity_id
_entity_poly.type
_entity_poly.pdbx_seq_one_letter_code
_entity_poly.pdbx_strand_id
1 'polypeptide(L)'
;MKIAICLSMTFSPEILELGKELKRLGHEVTLPRFTEEYATLESRDSMYIESAHHKVEHDLIRDYFEIILEQDAILAYNKTKNGIENYIGGNTFLEMGFA
;
A
#
# COMPACT_ATOMS: atom_id res chain seq x y z
N MET A 1 11.04 -12.45 -8.02
CA MET A 1 10.60 -12.34 -6.62
C MET A 1 9.20 -11.80 -6.60
N LYS A 2 8.38 -12.32 -5.67
CA LYS A 2 7.08 -11.79 -5.28
C LYS A 2 7.29 -10.66 -4.26
N ILE A 3 6.78 -9.48 -4.55
CA ILE A 3 6.96 -8.27 -3.74
C ILE A 3 5.61 -7.66 -3.41
N ALA A 4 5.29 -7.52 -2.12
CA ALA A 4 4.17 -6.68 -1.68
C ALA A 4 4.65 -5.25 -1.44
N ILE A 5 3.91 -4.26 -1.91
CA ILE A 5 4.25 -2.85 -1.67
C ILE A 5 3.42 -2.30 -0.51
N CYS A 6 4.10 -1.93 0.57
CA CYS A 6 3.51 -1.33 1.76
C CYS A 6 3.64 0.19 1.69
N LEU A 7 2.52 0.93 1.75
CA LEU A 7 2.52 2.39 1.60
C LEU A 7 1.34 3.07 2.30
N SER A 8 1.41 4.40 2.39
CA SER A 8 0.22 5.23 2.59
C SER A 8 -0.57 5.33 1.29
N MET A 9 -1.87 5.01 1.29
CA MET A 9 -2.76 5.10 0.10
C MET A 9 -2.85 6.50 -0.52
N THR A 10 -2.34 7.54 0.16
CA THR A 10 -2.14 8.87 -0.46
C THR A 10 -1.14 8.86 -1.63
N PHE A 11 -0.27 7.85 -1.71
CA PHE A 11 0.70 7.68 -2.78
C PHE A 11 0.25 6.66 -3.84
N SER A 12 -1.01 6.24 -3.83
CA SER A 12 -1.56 5.28 -4.81
C SER A 12 -1.32 5.68 -6.28
N PRO A 13 -1.40 6.95 -6.71
CA PRO A 13 -1.05 7.31 -8.08
C PRO A 13 0.40 6.98 -8.46
N GLU A 14 1.35 7.26 -7.55
CA GLU A 14 2.78 7.02 -7.77
C GLU A 14 3.09 5.51 -7.79
N ILE A 15 2.40 4.75 -6.95
CA ILE A 15 2.70 3.32 -6.78
C ILE A 15 2.25 2.46 -7.95
N LEU A 16 1.26 2.90 -8.73
CA LEU A 16 0.86 2.23 -9.96
C LEU A 16 2.02 2.22 -10.97
N GLU A 17 2.73 3.34 -11.11
CA GLU A 17 3.88 3.42 -12.01
C GLU A 17 5.09 2.65 -11.47
N LEU A 18 5.37 2.75 -10.17
CA LEU A 18 6.44 1.95 -9.54
C LEU A 18 6.18 0.44 -9.69
N GLY A 19 4.93 0.01 -9.50
CA GLY A 19 4.53 -1.39 -9.68
C GLY A 19 4.74 -1.87 -11.12
N LYS A 20 4.45 -1.03 -12.13
CA LYS A 20 4.76 -1.35 -13.53
C LYS A 20 6.27 -1.47 -13.77
N GLU A 21 7.07 -0.59 -13.16
CA GLU A 21 8.52 -0.63 -13.29
C GLU A 21 9.12 -1.91 -12.68
N LEU A 22 8.73 -2.26 -11.46
CA LEU A 22 9.17 -3.51 -10.82
C LEU A 22 8.75 -4.75 -11.62
N LYS A 23 7.55 -4.75 -12.21
CA LYS A 23 7.12 -5.82 -13.12
C LYS A 23 8.00 -5.91 -14.37
N ARG A 24 8.40 -4.77 -14.98
CA ARG A 24 9.33 -4.75 -16.11
C ARG A 24 10.72 -5.29 -15.75
N LEU A 25 11.13 -5.15 -14.49
CA LEU A 25 12.39 -5.70 -13.97
C LEU A 25 12.30 -7.21 -13.68
N GLY A 26 11.15 -7.86 -13.91
CA GLY A 26 10.96 -9.30 -13.74
C GLY A 26 10.43 -9.72 -12.37
N HIS A 27 9.89 -8.78 -11.58
CA HIS A 27 9.25 -9.08 -10.30
C HIS A 27 7.75 -9.33 -10.46
N GLU A 28 7.19 -10.19 -9.62
CA GLU A 28 5.75 -10.28 -9.39
C GLU A 28 5.41 -9.28 -8.28
N VAL A 29 4.46 -8.38 -8.51
CA VAL A 29 4.19 -7.26 -7.60
C VAL A 29 2.72 -7.23 -7.21
N THR A 30 2.46 -7.25 -5.91
CA THR A 30 1.14 -7.14 -5.32
C THR A 30 0.96 -5.77 -4.65
N LEU A 31 -0.08 -5.05 -5.05
CA LEU A 31 -0.46 -3.77 -4.47
C LEU A 31 -1.64 -3.97 -3.49
N PRO A 32 -1.82 -3.09 -2.50
CA PRO A 32 -3.01 -3.12 -1.65
C PRO A 32 -4.30 -3.09 -2.47
N ARG A 33 -5.35 -3.75 -1.98
CA ARG A 33 -6.67 -3.64 -2.58
C ARG A 33 -7.10 -2.17 -2.63
N PHE A 34 -7.88 -1.85 -3.67
CA PHE A 34 -8.36 -0.52 -3.97
C PHE A 34 -7.32 0.51 -4.45
N THR A 35 -6.06 0.11 -4.67
CA THR A 35 -5.00 1.06 -5.10
C THR A 35 -5.38 1.85 -6.36
N GLU A 36 -6.00 1.21 -7.36
CA GLU A 36 -6.41 1.90 -8.59
C GLU A 36 -7.53 2.91 -8.33
N GLU A 37 -8.52 2.54 -7.53
CA GLU A 37 -9.62 3.39 -7.11
C GLU A 37 -9.06 4.61 -6.39
N TYR A 38 -8.22 4.41 -5.37
CA TYR A 38 -7.57 5.50 -4.63
C TYR A 38 -6.75 6.43 -5.50
N ALA A 39 -6.12 5.92 -6.56
CA ALA A 39 -5.33 6.75 -7.46
C ALA A 39 -6.17 7.77 -8.24
N THR A 40 -7.49 7.58 -8.30
CA THR A 40 -8.42 8.42 -9.07
C THR A 40 -9.34 9.31 -8.22
N LEU A 41 -9.32 9.15 -6.89
CA LEU A 41 -10.26 9.83 -6.00
C LEU A 41 -9.85 11.26 -5.66
N GLU A 42 -10.86 12.10 -5.41
CA GLU A 42 -10.65 13.38 -4.77
C GLU A 42 -10.41 13.22 -3.25
N SER A 43 -9.82 14.25 -2.64
CA SER A 43 -9.38 14.21 -1.23
C SER A 43 -10.47 13.78 -0.23
N ARG A 44 -11.72 14.21 -0.40
CA ARG A 44 -12.83 13.83 0.50
C ARG A 44 -13.19 12.36 0.41
N ASP A 45 -13.24 11.81 -0.80
CA ASP A 45 -13.60 10.41 -1.03
C ASP A 45 -12.48 9.49 -0.55
N SER A 46 -11.22 9.91 -0.74
CA SER A 46 -10.06 9.20 -0.20
C SER A 46 -10.11 9.06 1.33
N MET A 47 -10.66 10.05 2.04
CA MET A 47 -10.81 10.02 3.50
C MET A 47 -11.84 8.99 3.97
N TYR A 48 -12.93 8.81 3.21
CA TYR A 48 -13.98 7.84 3.53
C TYR A 48 -13.47 6.40 3.34
N ILE A 49 -12.81 6.12 2.23
CA ILE A 49 -12.26 4.79 1.94
C ILE A 49 -11.09 4.48 2.89
N GLU A 50 -10.31 5.48 3.33
CA GLU A 50 -9.24 5.25 4.31
C GLU A 50 -9.73 5.06 5.75
N SER A 51 -11.04 5.20 5.98
CA SER A 51 -11.62 5.12 7.30
C SER A 51 -11.40 3.75 7.95
N ALA A 52 -11.32 3.75 9.28
CA ALA A 52 -11.27 2.52 10.05
C ALA A 52 -12.49 1.61 9.78
N HIS A 53 -13.66 2.22 9.52
CA HIS A 53 -14.87 1.48 9.15
C HIS A 53 -14.67 0.69 7.86
N HIS A 54 -14.20 1.34 6.80
CA HIS A 54 -13.96 0.70 5.50
C HIS A 54 -12.91 -0.42 5.61
N LYS A 55 -11.87 -0.22 6.42
CA LYS A 55 -10.85 -1.24 6.70
C LYS A 55 -11.43 -2.47 7.40
N VAL A 56 -12.34 -2.29 8.35
CA VAL A 56 -13.02 -3.39 9.06
C VAL A 56 -14.05 -4.07 8.15
N GLU A 57 -14.83 -3.30 7.42
CA GLU A 57 -15.87 -3.80 6.51
C GLU A 57 -15.30 -4.71 5.42
N HIS A 58 -14.13 -4.37 4.88
CA HIS A 58 -13.46 -5.15 3.84
C HIS A 58 -12.31 -6.03 4.35
N ASP A 59 -12.13 -6.11 5.67
CA ASP A 59 -11.09 -6.89 6.35
C ASP A 59 -9.67 -6.65 5.82
N LEU A 60 -9.37 -5.39 5.45
CA LEU A 60 -8.18 -5.04 4.65
C LEU A 60 -6.86 -5.36 5.34
N ILE A 61 -6.80 -5.28 6.67
CA ILE A 61 -5.58 -5.58 7.42
C ILE A 61 -5.27 -7.08 7.35
N ARG A 62 -6.28 -7.95 7.52
CA ARG A 62 -6.09 -9.40 7.45
C ARG A 62 -5.82 -9.84 6.01
N ASP A 63 -6.57 -9.31 5.06
CA ASP A 63 -6.36 -9.55 3.63
C ASP A 63 -4.92 -9.24 3.21
N TYR A 64 -4.39 -8.07 3.59
CA TYR A 64 -3.04 -7.69 3.23
C TYR A 64 -1.96 -8.46 4.00
N PHE A 65 -2.24 -8.86 5.24
CA PHE A 65 -1.38 -9.78 5.99
C PHE A 65 -1.21 -11.14 5.29
N GLU A 66 -2.30 -11.76 4.83
CA GLU A 66 -2.25 -13.03 4.08
C GLU A 66 -1.50 -12.86 2.76
N ILE A 67 -1.63 -11.70 2.11
CA ILE A 67 -0.85 -11.38 0.91
C ILE A 67 0.64 -11.36 1.22
N ILE A 68 1.05 -10.66 2.28
CA ILE A 68 2.47 -10.51 2.68
C ILE A 68 3.10 -11.88 2.98
N LEU A 69 2.36 -12.81 3.61
CA LEU A 69 2.83 -14.18 3.89
C LEU A 69 3.30 -14.95 2.65
N GLU A 70 2.70 -14.66 1.49
CA GLU A 70 2.97 -15.34 0.23
C GLU A 70 4.05 -14.64 -0.62
N GLN A 71 4.67 -13.57 -0.11
CA GLN A 71 5.71 -12.81 -0.81
C GLN A 71 7.12 -13.17 -0.37
N ASP A 72 8.09 -12.92 -1.24
CA ASP A 72 9.52 -13.06 -0.93
C ASP A 72 10.07 -11.86 -0.16
N ALA A 73 9.46 -10.68 -0.34
CA ALA A 73 9.87 -9.43 0.30
C ALA A 73 8.73 -8.41 0.32
N ILE A 74 8.87 -7.40 1.19
CA ILE A 74 8.10 -6.17 1.11
C ILE A 74 8.95 -5.00 0.59
N LEU A 75 8.29 -4.07 -0.08
CA LEU A 75 8.83 -2.74 -0.38
C LEU A 75 8.03 -1.69 0.39
N ALA A 76 8.63 -1.12 1.44
CA ALA A 76 8.04 -0.01 2.18
C ALA A 76 8.30 1.32 1.45
N TYR A 77 7.26 1.90 0.83
CA TYR A 77 7.36 3.17 0.10
C TYR A 77 7.18 4.36 1.04
N ASN A 78 8.31 4.94 1.45
CA ASN A 78 8.40 5.96 2.51
C ASN A 78 8.68 7.36 1.96
N LYS A 79 7.81 7.90 1.10
CA LYS A 79 7.94 9.30 0.65
C LYS A 79 7.60 10.30 1.75
N THR A 80 8.03 11.55 1.56
CA THR A 80 7.64 12.66 2.44
C THR A 80 6.12 12.87 2.38
N LYS A 81 5.46 12.87 3.54
CA LYS A 81 4.03 13.12 3.67
C LYS A 81 3.79 14.19 4.72
N ASN A 82 3.03 15.24 4.40
CA ASN A 82 2.68 16.32 5.33
C ASN A 82 3.89 16.94 6.06
N GLY A 83 5.03 17.10 5.35
CA GLY A 83 6.27 17.63 5.93
C GLY A 83 7.08 16.64 6.76
N ILE A 84 6.63 15.39 6.90
CA ILE A 84 7.37 14.32 7.58
C ILE A 84 8.15 13.55 6.53
N GLU A 85 9.48 13.68 6.55
CA GLU A 85 10.37 12.91 5.68
C GLU A 85 10.35 11.42 6.04
N ASN A 86 10.51 10.56 5.03
CA ASN A 86 10.54 9.10 5.22
C ASN A 86 9.31 8.55 5.96
N TYR A 87 8.12 9.10 5.67
CA TYR A 87 6.90 8.81 6.42
C TYR A 87 6.54 7.31 6.36
N ILE A 88 6.32 6.72 7.52
CA ILE A 88 5.76 5.38 7.69
C ILE A 88 4.40 5.52 8.38
N GLY A 89 3.34 5.03 7.73
CA GLY A 89 2.01 4.98 8.31
C GLY A 89 1.86 3.84 9.33
N GLY A 90 0.85 3.91 10.19
CA GLY A 90 0.62 2.88 11.22
C GLY A 90 0.47 1.46 10.67
N ASN A 91 -0.23 1.30 9.53
CA ASN A 91 -0.35 0.01 8.86
C ASN A 91 1.01 -0.46 8.30
N THR A 92 1.70 0.41 7.55
CA THR A 92 3.06 0.10 7.03
C THR A 92 4.05 -0.25 8.13
N PHE A 93 3.99 0.41 9.29
CA PHE A 93 4.80 0.05 10.44
C PHE A 93 4.52 -1.37 10.92
N LEU A 94 3.25 -1.76 11.03
CA LEU A 94 2.85 -3.12 11.43
C LEU A 94 3.27 -4.15 10.37
N GLU A 95 3.05 -3.85 9.09
CA GLU A 95 3.44 -4.69 7.95
C GLU A 95 4.96 -4.95 7.93
N MET A 96 5.77 -3.91 8.20
CA MET A 96 7.23 -4.04 8.33
C MET A 96 7.67 -4.86 9.55
N GLY A 97 6.92 -4.79 10.64
CA GLY A 97 7.21 -5.60 11.83
C GLY A 97 6.85 -7.07 11.64
N PHE A 98 6.01 -7.38 10.65
CA PHE A 98 5.55 -8.71 10.34
C PHE A 98 6.38 -9.42 9.26
N ALA A 99 6.72 -8.71 8.19
CA ALA A 99 7.46 -9.22 7.03
C ALA A 99 8.91 -9.63 7.36
#